data_AF-A0A1X7UKU3-F1
#
_entry.id   AF-A0A1X7UKU3-F1
#
_cell.length_a   1.000
_cell.length_b   1.000
_cell.length_c   1.000
_cell.angle_alpha   90.00
_cell.angle_beta   90.00
_cell.angle_gamma   90.00
#
_symmetry.space_group_name_H-M   'P 1'
#
loop_
_entity.id
_entity.type
_entity.pdbx_description
1 polymer ?
#
loop_
_entity_poly.entity_id
_entity_poly.type
_entity_poly.pdbx_seq_one_letter_code
_entity_poly.pdbx_strand_id
1 'polypeptide(L)'
;MAKAKDADYNHLCCFVMFILAHGNKTSFTTDDNVRYKMSTIKDKIQSIPGLVGKPKLLFLQTCRGDKFDEGVDVEAASSDGDEKIPSGCRGRQ
;
A
#
# COMPACT_ATOMS: atom_id res chain seq x y z
N MET A 1 23.44 -7.15 -5.90
CA MET A 1 22.64 -6.37 -4.93
C MET A 1 22.49 -7.18 -3.66
N ALA A 2 22.68 -6.57 -2.48
CA ALA A 2 22.48 -7.27 -1.21
C ALA A 2 20.99 -7.56 -0.99
N LYS A 3 20.66 -8.73 -0.44
CA LYS A 3 19.28 -9.05 -0.05
C LYS A 3 18.92 -8.22 1.17
N ALA A 4 17.67 -7.74 1.25
CA ALA A 4 17.22 -6.94 2.38
C ALA A 4 17.49 -7.61 3.75
N LYS A 5 17.34 -8.92 3.88
CA LYS A 5 17.65 -9.63 5.14
C LYS A 5 19.13 -9.59 5.56
N ASP A 6 20.04 -9.40 4.60
CA ASP A 6 21.49 -9.51 4.79
C ASP A 6 22.18 -8.12 4.78
N ALA A 7 21.41 -7.03 4.65
CA ALA A 7 21.96 -5.68 4.67
C ALA A 7 22.32 -5.23 6.10
N ASP A 8 23.35 -4.38 6.22
CA ASP A 8 23.68 -3.73 7.49
C ASP A 8 22.72 -2.55 7.74
N TYR A 9 22.02 -2.62 8.87
CA TYR A 9 21.07 -1.59 9.30
C TYR A 9 21.59 -0.78 10.48
N ASN A 10 22.79 -1.02 11.01
CA ASN A 10 23.27 -0.44 12.26
C ASN A 10 23.15 1.10 12.29
N HIS A 11 23.50 1.76 11.19
CA HIS A 11 23.46 3.22 11.05
C HIS A 11 22.19 3.77 10.42
N LEU A 12 21.16 2.95 10.20
CA LEU A 12 19.88 3.37 9.64
C LEU A 12 18.83 3.56 10.74
N CYS A 13 17.95 4.54 10.60
CA CYS A 13 16.92 4.84 11.60
C CYS A 13 15.57 4.19 11.30
N CYS A 14 15.29 3.78 10.06
CA CYS A 14 14.02 3.19 9.65
C CYS A 14 14.19 2.24 8.46
N PHE A 15 13.14 1.46 8.19
CA PHE A 15 13.02 0.63 7.00
C PHE A 15 11.71 0.93 6.27
N VAL A 16 11.79 1.10 4.94
CA VAL A 16 10.63 1.35 4.09
C VAL A 16 10.67 0.39 2.91
N MET A 17 9.54 -0.22 2.59
CA MET A 17 9.40 -1.10 1.45
C MET A 17 8.07 -0.86 0.73
N PHE A 18 8.16 -0.77 -0.60
CA PHE A 18 7.02 -0.67 -1.50
C PHE A 18 6.88 -1.98 -2.26
N ILE A 19 5.68 -2.54 -2.26
CA ILE A 19 5.30 -3.70 -3.08
C ILE A 19 4.23 -3.21 -4.05
N LEU A 20 4.56 -3.24 -5.35
CA LEU A 20 3.68 -2.85 -6.44
C LEU A 20 3.43 -4.10 -7.30
N ALA A 21 2.26 -4.71 -7.16
CA ALA A 21 1.98 -6.00 -7.80
C ALA A 21 0.48 -6.27 -7.95
N HIS A 22 0.13 -7.27 -8.77
CA HIS A 22 -1.21 -7.85 -8.71
C HIS A 22 -1.41 -8.58 -7.39
N GLY A 23 -2.64 -8.62 -6.91
CA GLY A 23 -2.93 -9.23 -5.62
C GLY A 23 -4.40 -9.37 -5.33
N ASN A 24 -4.69 -9.74 -4.09
CA ASN A 24 -6.02 -9.78 -3.53
C ASN A 24 -5.98 -9.24 -2.09
N LYS A 25 -7.04 -9.44 -1.31
CA LYS A 25 -7.16 -8.95 0.07
C LYS A 25 -6.00 -9.30 0.99
N THR A 26 -5.31 -10.42 0.76
CA THR A 26 -4.34 -10.97 1.74
C THR A 26 -2.99 -11.34 1.13
N SER A 27 -2.84 -11.22 -0.19
CA SER A 27 -1.67 -11.70 -0.91
C SER A 27 -1.37 -10.89 -2.15
N PHE A 28 -0.11 -10.96 -2.60
CA PHE A 28 0.34 -10.45 -3.88
C PHE A 28 0.94 -11.59 -4.70
N THR A 29 0.99 -11.39 -6.01
CA THR A 29 1.51 -12.34 -6.98
C THR A 29 2.75 -11.77 -7.65
N THR A 30 3.80 -12.58 -7.73
CA THR A 30 5.05 -12.25 -8.44
C THR A 30 4.92 -12.53 -9.94
N ASP A 31 5.91 -12.08 -10.71
CA ASP A 31 5.99 -12.26 -12.16
C ASP A 31 6.02 -13.75 -12.59
N ASP A 32 6.59 -14.61 -11.76
CA ASP A 32 6.60 -16.07 -11.91
C ASP A 32 5.27 -16.75 -11.50
N ASN A 33 4.19 -15.97 -11.30
CA ASN A 33 2.88 -16.43 -10.83
C ASN A 33 2.86 -17.06 -9.43
N VAL A 34 3.91 -16.89 -8.62
CA VAL A 34 3.91 -17.33 -7.23
C VAL A 34 3.13 -16.35 -6.35
N ARG A 35 2.33 -16.88 -5.41
CA ARG A 35 1.52 -16.07 -4.50
C ARG A 35 2.14 -16.03 -3.11
N TYR A 36 2.32 -14.83 -2.57
CA TYR A 36 2.82 -14.60 -1.23
C TYR A 36 1.79 -13.91 -0.35
N LYS A 37 1.60 -14.40 0.87
CA LYS A 37 0.78 -13.72 1.87
C LYS A 37 1.50 -12.47 2.38
N MET A 38 0.76 -11.39 2.53
CA MET A 38 1.29 -10.14 3.07
C MET A 38 1.82 -10.31 4.50
N SER A 39 1.17 -11.18 5.31
CA SER A 39 1.62 -11.52 6.66
C SER A 39 3.01 -12.14 6.67
N THR A 40 3.31 -13.03 5.73
CA THR A 40 4.63 -13.68 5.63
C THR A 40 5.75 -12.66 5.43
N ILE A 41 5.50 -11.61 4.65
CA ILE A 41 6.48 -10.55 4.44
C ILE A 41 6.67 -9.71 5.70
N LYS A 42 5.57 -9.36 6.39
CA LYS A 42 5.63 -8.67 7.68
C LYS A 42 6.47 -9.46 8.69
N ASP A 43 6.20 -10.76 8.84
CA ASP A 43 6.90 -11.64 9.79
C ASP A 43 8.40 -11.71 9.46
N LYS A 44 8.74 -11.85 8.17
CA LYS A 44 10.14 -11.85 7.72
C LYS A 44 10.86 -10.55 8.07
N ILE A 45 10.25 -9.40 7.84
CA ILE A 45 10.86 -8.10 8.17
C ILE A 45 10.97 -7.90 9.68
N GLN A 46 10.00 -8.42 10.45
CA GLN A 46 10.05 -8.37 11.91
C GLN A 46 11.22 -9.18 12.47
N SER A 47 11.56 -10.31 11.84
CA SER A 47 12.66 -11.18 12.27
C SER A 47 14.07 -10.65 11.96
N ILE A 48 14.21 -9.54 11.22
CA ILE A 48 15.53 -8.98 10.87
C ILE A 48 16.15 -8.32 12.13
N PRO A 49 17.29 -8.83 12.66
CA PRO A 49 17.88 -8.32 13.89
C PRO A 49 18.27 -6.84 13.83
N GLY A 50 18.84 -6.38 12.71
CA GLY A 50 19.26 -4.99 12.52
C GLY A 50 18.12 -3.96 12.50
N LEU A 51 16.85 -4.42 12.43
CA LEU A 51 15.66 -3.58 12.46
C LEU A 51 14.90 -3.66 13.79
N VAL A 52 15.42 -4.34 14.80
CA VAL A 52 14.81 -4.35 16.14
C VAL A 52 14.83 -2.92 16.70
N GLY A 53 13.68 -2.47 17.23
CA GLY A 53 13.50 -1.11 17.75
C GLY A 53 13.35 -0.02 16.68
N LYS A 54 13.42 -0.35 15.38
CA LYS A 54 13.32 0.61 14.27
C LYS A 54 11.95 0.55 13.59
N PRO A 55 11.34 1.69 13.22
CA PRO A 55 10.08 1.71 12.47
C PRO A 55 10.21 1.02 11.11
N LYS A 56 9.20 0.22 10.77
CA LYS A 56 9.11 -0.58 9.54
C LYS A 56 7.83 -0.20 8.79
N LEU A 57 7.97 0.53 7.70
CA LEU A 57 6.85 0.98 6.88
C LEU A 57 6.73 0.09 5.65
N LEU A 58 5.56 -0.52 5.47
CA LEU A 58 5.23 -1.36 4.33
C LEU A 58 4.08 -0.71 3.56
N PHE A 59 4.35 -0.36 2.31
CA PHE A 59 3.35 0.14 1.38
C PHE A 59 3.04 -0.94 0.36
N LEU A 60 1.77 -1.34 0.27
CA LEU A 60 1.31 -2.36 -0.66
C LEU A 60 0.30 -1.73 -1.61
N GLN A 61 0.73 -1.52 -2.86
CA GLN A 61 -0.16 -1.20 -3.96
C GLN A 61 -0.47 -2.51 -4.66
N THR A 62 -1.64 -3.05 -4.36
CA THR A 62 -2.15 -4.27 -4.99
C THR A 62 -3.67 -4.18 -5.06
N CYS A 63 -4.28 -4.90 -6.00
CA CYS A 63 -5.71 -5.11 -5.96
C CYS A 63 -6.09 -5.79 -4.63
N ARG A 64 -7.24 -5.41 -4.05
CA ARG A 64 -7.78 -6.01 -2.82
C ARG A 64 -9.06 -6.82 -3.11
N GLY A 65 -9.14 -7.33 -4.34
CA GLY A 65 -10.36 -7.86 -4.95
C GLY A 65 -10.94 -6.87 -5.96
N ASP A 66 -12.08 -7.25 -6.53
CA ASP A 66 -12.62 -6.61 -7.74
C ASP A 66 -13.86 -5.76 -7.45
N LYS A 67 -14.15 -5.52 -6.17
CA LYS A 67 -15.25 -4.67 -5.75
C LYS A 67 -14.79 -3.22 -5.76
N PHE A 68 -15.51 -2.40 -6.52
CA PHE A 68 -15.36 -0.95 -6.50
C PHE A 68 -16.07 -0.37 -5.28
N ASP A 69 -15.52 0.71 -4.74
CA ASP A 69 -16.22 1.56 -3.78
C ASP A 69 -17.07 2.55 -4.58
N GLU A 70 -18.38 2.54 -4.38
CA GLU A 70 -19.32 3.39 -5.13
C GLU A 70 -19.23 4.87 -4.70
N GLY A 71 -18.53 5.15 -3.59
CA GLY A 71 -18.48 6.47 -3.00
C GLY A 71 -19.83 6.87 -2.38
N VAL A 72 -19.89 8.09 -1.87
CA VAL A 72 -21.13 8.70 -1.37
C VAL A 72 -21.23 10.10 -1.95
N ASP A 73 -22.43 10.53 -2.27
CA ASP A 73 -22.66 11.92 -2.65
C ASP A 73 -22.48 12.81 -1.42
N VAL A 74 -21.73 13.91 -1.59
CA VAL A 74 -21.49 14.89 -0.54
C VAL A 74 -21.95 16.25 -1.06
N GLU A 75 -22.83 16.91 -0.30
CA GLU A 75 -23.18 18.29 -0.58
C GLU A 75 -21.96 19.18 -0.29
N ALA A 76 -21.63 20.05 -1.24
CA ALA A 76 -20.59 21.04 -1.02
C ALA A 76 -21.00 21.95 0.14
N ALA A 77 -20.08 22.23 1.06
CA ALA A 77 -20.32 23.22 2.10
C ALA A 77 -20.70 24.54 1.42
N SER A 78 -21.91 25.02 1.68
CA SER A 78 -22.41 26.30 1.18
C SER A 78 -21.50 27.42 1.69
N SER A 79 -20.55 27.84 0.86
CA SER A 79 -20.06 29.22 0.92
C SER A 79 -21.04 30.02 0.08
N ASP A 80 -21.67 31.02 0.67
CA ASP A 80 -22.59 31.92 0.00
C ASP A 80 -21.92 32.51 -1.25
N GLY A 81 -22.23 31.96 -2.42
CA GLY A 81 -21.61 32.29 -3.69
C GLY A 81 -21.90 31.23 -4.75
N ASP A 82 -22.99 31.42 -5.49
CA ASP A 82 -23.40 30.62 -6.64
C ASP A 82 -22.27 30.47 -7.68
N GLU A 83 -21.58 29.32 -7.68
CA GLU A 83 -20.90 28.80 -8.86
C GLU A 83 -21.22 27.32 -9.03
N LYS A 84 -22.15 27.02 -9.96
CA LYS A 84 -22.51 25.66 -10.35
C LYS A 84 -21.33 25.00 -11.08
N ILE A 85 -20.49 24.29 -10.33
CA ILE A 85 -19.56 23.32 -10.91
C ILE A 85 -20.37 22.05 -11.25
N PRO A 86 -20.34 21.55 -12.50
CA PRO A 86 -21.10 20.36 -12.86
C PRO A 86 -20.63 19.15 -12.04
N SER A 87 -21.56 18.57 -11.29
CA SER A 87 -21.41 17.33 -10.53
C SER A 87 -21.17 16.18 -11.51
N GLY A 88 -19.90 15.86 -11.71
CA GLY A 88 -19.50 14.85 -12.67
C GLY A 88 -18.06 14.45 -12.49
N CYS A 89 -17.68 13.99 -11.30
CA CYS A 89 -16.55 13.07 -11.16
C CYS A 89 -16.94 11.74 -11.83
N ARG A 90 -17.01 11.73 -13.17
CA ARG A 90 -17.08 10.48 -13.92
C ARG A 90 -15.76 9.78 -13.65
N GLY A 91 -15.80 8.77 -12.79
CA GLY A 91 -14.76 7.76 -12.70
C GLY A 91 -14.58 7.15 -14.09
N ARG A 92 -13.66 7.72 -14.86
CA ARG A 92 -13.02 7.04 -15.99
C ARG A 92 -11.89 6.24 -15.39
N GLN A 93 -12.10 4.93 -15.33
CA GLN A 93 -11.03 3.97 -15.59
C GLN A 93 -11.34 3.33 -16.94
#